data_AF-A0A7Y9H0D0-F1
#
_entry.id   AF-A0A7Y9H0D0-F1
#
_cell.length_a   1.000
_cell.length_b   1.000
_cell.length_c   1.000
_cell.angle_alpha   90.00
_cell.angle_beta   90.00
_cell.angle_gamma   90.00
#
_symmetry.space_group_name_H-M   'P 1'
#
loop_
_entity.id
_entity.type
_entity.pdbx_description
1 polymer ?
#
loop_
_entity_poly.entity_id
_entity_poly.type
_entity_poly.pdbx_seq_one_letter_code
_entity_poly.pdbx_strand_id
1 'polypeptide(L)'
;MTTTDAASGGTTKRRFNLAPLQKFGRSLMLPIAALPVAALLLRLGAPDLTGADGLGWESIAAVIGAAGNALFANLPILFAVGIAIGMAKKADGSTALAAVVGYLVFASVGEAMSPYVLDDGELVNYGVLGGIVMGLTSAFLWQRYHGISLPPYLAFFGGRRFVPIITAFAAIVISVLMSFVYPAFDAGITAVGESVTDNAVLGGFIYGTLNRLLIPLGLHHILNNPPWFIFGEYTPPGGEPVHGDIARFLAGDPTAGAFMTGFFPIMMFALPAAALAIWHEAKPAHRNAVGGIMLSAALTAFLTGVTEPLEFAFMFVAWPLFVIHALLTGTSMALVNAIGIKDGFGFSAGLFDYVLNFNIATQPLLLIPIGLGYAAVYYFLFRFVIRKWNLKTPGREDEGEESLAQADTSA
;
A
#
# COMPACT_ATOMS: atom_id res chain seq x y z
N MET A 1 -30.48 -56.07 -16.97
CA MET A 1 -29.52 -55.55 -17.97
C MET A 1 -30.36 -54.99 -19.10
N THR A 2 -30.43 -53.70 -19.41
CA THR A 2 -29.48 -52.59 -19.29
C THR A 2 -30.28 -51.28 -19.34
N THR A 3 -29.99 -50.32 -18.47
CA THR A 3 -30.37 -48.91 -18.65
C THR A 3 -29.10 -48.08 -18.64
N THR A 4 -28.96 -47.31 -19.71
CA THR A 4 -27.85 -46.46 -20.13
C THR A 4 -27.53 -45.35 -19.14
N ASP A 5 -26.29 -45.30 -18.66
CA ASP A 5 -25.69 -44.15 -18.00
C ASP A 5 -25.43 -43.03 -19.03
N ALA A 6 -26.21 -41.96 -18.94
CA ALA A 6 -25.90 -40.71 -19.62
C ALA A 6 -24.90 -39.93 -18.77
N ALA A 7 -23.62 -39.99 -19.16
CA ALA A 7 -22.56 -39.17 -18.61
C ALA A 7 -22.83 -37.69 -18.91
N SER A 8 -23.10 -36.90 -17.87
CA SER A 8 -23.15 -35.44 -17.96
C SER A 8 -21.71 -34.89 -18.02
N GLY A 9 -21.27 -34.54 -19.23
CA GLY A 9 -20.04 -33.83 -19.48
C GLY A 9 -20.08 -32.40 -18.91
N GLY A 10 -19.78 -32.27 -17.62
CA GLY A 10 -19.56 -30.98 -16.98
C GLY A 10 -18.23 -30.38 -17.44
N THR A 11 -18.29 -29.40 -18.33
CA THR A 11 -17.14 -28.54 -18.67
C THR A 11 -16.62 -27.88 -17.39
N THR A 12 -15.48 -28.33 -16.90
CA THR A 12 -14.78 -27.75 -15.76
C THR A 12 -14.26 -26.37 -16.19
N LYS A 13 -15.05 -25.32 -15.95
CA LYS A 13 -14.53 -23.94 -16.06
C LYS A 13 -13.32 -23.84 -15.14
N ARG A 14 -12.12 -23.70 -15.71
CA ARG A 14 -10.89 -23.38 -14.96
C ARG A 14 -11.19 -22.14 -14.10
N ARG A 15 -11.43 -22.34 -12.80
CA ARG A 15 -11.49 -21.23 -11.85
C ARG A 15 -10.09 -20.61 -11.82
N PHE A 16 -9.98 -19.33 -12.15
CA PHE A 16 -8.73 -18.60 -11.99
C PHE A 16 -8.32 -18.65 -10.51
N ASN A 17 -7.18 -19.26 -10.22
CA ASN A 17 -6.66 -19.35 -8.86
C ASN A 17 -5.96 -18.02 -8.50
N LEU A 18 -6.64 -17.19 -7.71
CA LEU A 18 -6.11 -15.89 -7.26
C LEU A 18 -5.14 -16.01 -6.08
N ALA A 19 -4.97 -17.19 -5.48
CA ALA A 19 -4.15 -17.38 -4.29
C ALA A 19 -2.69 -16.91 -4.45
N PRO A 20 -2.00 -17.13 -5.60
CA PRO A 20 -0.65 -16.61 -5.79
C PRO A 20 -0.59 -15.07 -5.80
N LEU A 21 -1.59 -14.43 -6.39
CA LEU A 21 -1.68 -12.97 -6.48
C LEU A 21 -2.01 -12.35 -5.11
N GLN A 22 -2.89 -12.99 -4.33
CA GLN A 22 -3.17 -12.62 -2.94
C GLN A 22 -1.95 -12.80 -2.04
N LYS A 23 -1.21 -13.91 -2.21
CA LYS A 23 0.04 -14.16 -1.47
C LYS A 23 1.09 -13.09 -1.78
N PHE A 24 1.23 -12.73 -3.07
CA PHE A 24 2.10 -11.65 -3.51
C PHE A 24 1.67 -10.30 -2.89
N GLY A 25 0.39 -9.93 -2.98
CA GLY A 25 -0.14 -8.70 -2.37
C GLY A 25 0.14 -8.61 -0.85
N ARG A 26 -0.07 -9.71 -0.11
CA ARG A 26 0.27 -9.77 1.32
C ARG A 26 1.78 -9.64 1.59
N SER A 27 2.63 -10.15 0.70
CA SER A 27 4.08 -10.04 0.87
C SER A 27 4.59 -8.60 0.74
N LEU A 28 3.84 -7.71 0.06
CA LEU A 28 4.15 -6.28 -0.02
C LEU A 28 3.86 -5.54 1.29
N MET A 29 3.03 -6.09 2.19
CA MET A 29 2.66 -5.43 3.45
C MET A 29 3.81 -5.36 4.45
N LEU A 30 4.66 -6.40 4.50
CA LEU A 30 5.74 -6.49 5.48
C LEU A 30 6.71 -5.28 5.46
N PRO A 31 7.23 -4.83 4.30
CA PRO A 31 8.05 -3.64 4.23
C PRO A 31 7.23 -2.34 4.42
N ILE A 32 5.99 -2.30 3.93
CA ILE A 32 5.10 -1.14 4.05
C ILE A 32 4.75 -0.84 5.52
N ALA A 33 4.65 -1.87 6.37
CA ALA A 33 4.29 -1.71 7.78
C ALA A 33 5.27 -0.84 8.60
N ALA A 34 6.51 -0.67 8.14
CA ALA A 34 7.50 0.18 8.81
C ALA A 34 7.45 1.66 8.36
N LEU A 35 6.79 1.95 7.24
CA LEU A 35 6.68 3.30 6.68
C LEU A 35 5.96 4.32 7.57
N PRO A 36 4.91 3.99 8.37
CA PRO A 36 4.32 4.97 9.28
C PRO A 36 5.33 5.57 10.26
N VAL A 37 6.16 4.73 10.86
CA VAL A 37 7.18 5.21 11.79
C VAL A 37 8.27 5.98 11.05
N ALA A 38 8.69 5.49 9.87
CA ALA A 38 9.67 6.19 9.05
C ALA A 38 9.20 7.61 8.68
N ALA A 39 7.95 7.73 8.23
CA ALA A 39 7.37 9.00 7.82
C ALA A 39 7.16 9.95 8.98
N LEU A 40 6.70 9.44 10.12
CA LEU A 40 6.58 10.22 11.34
C LEU A 40 7.94 10.81 11.74
N LEU A 41 8.99 9.98 11.75
CA LEU A 41 10.34 10.43 12.08
C LEU A 41 10.86 11.43 11.03
N LEU A 42 10.73 11.11 9.74
CA LEU A 42 11.16 11.99 8.66
C LEU A 42 10.50 13.37 8.78
N ARG A 43 9.19 13.39 9.03
CA ARG A 43 8.43 14.62 9.14
C ARG A 43 8.76 15.39 10.41
N LEU A 44 8.84 14.72 11.57
CA LEU A 44 9.27 15.36 12.82
C LEU A 44 10.67 15.99 12.69
N GLY A 45 11.57 15.37 11.92
CA GLY A 45 12.90 15.89 11.65
C GLY A 45 12.97 17.05 10.65
N ALA A 46 11.85 17.49 10.09
CA ALA A 46 11.82 18.55 9.08
C ALA A 46 12.12 19.95 9.68
N PRO A 47 12.63 20.90 8.85
CA PRO A 47 12.97 22.25 9.29
C PRO A 47 11.84 23.01 9.99
N ASP A 48 10.61 22.88 9.48
CA ASP A 48 9.43 23.61 9.94
C ASP A 48 8.72 22.98 11.15
N LEU A 49 9.18 21.80 11.61
CA LEU A 49 8.69 21.17 12.85
C LEU A 49 9.73 21.30 13.97
N THR A 50 10.68 20.36 14.07
CA THR A 50 11.69 20.42 15.14
C THR A 50 12.95 21.20 14.73
N GLY A 51 13.16 21.45 13.43
CA GLY A 51 14.35 22.12 12.91
C GLY A 51 14.32 23.65 13.01
N ALA A 52 15.11 24.30 12.16
CA ALA A 52 15.42 25.73 12.23
C ALA A 52 14.19 26.66 12.16
N ASP A 53 13.22 26.33 11.31
CA ASP A 53 12.03 27.14 11.07
C ASP A 53 10.88 26.83 12.06
N GLY A 54 11.05 25.81 12.90
CA GLY A 54 10.09 25.41 13.93
C GLY A 54 10.63 25.64 15.34
N LEU A 55 11.01 24.56 16.05
CA LEU A 55 11.51 24.64 17.44
C LEU A 55 12.98 25.09 17.58
N GLY A 56 13.73 25.18 16.49
CA GLY A 56 15.15 25.51 16.48
C GLY A 56 16.08 24.40 16.98
N TRP A 57 15.61 23.15 17.04
CA TRP A 57 16.38 22.00 17.54
C TRP A 57 17.11 21.27 16.40
N GLU A 58 17.91 21.99 15.63
CA GLU A 58 18.54 21.50 14.38
C GLU A 58 19.25 20.15 14.52
N SER A 59 20.07 19.97 15.55
CA SER A 59 20.78 18.70 15.78
C SER A 59 19.82 17.54 16.05
N ILE A 60 18.72 17.79 16.75
CA ILE A 60 17.70 16.76 17.03
C ILE A 60 16.92 16.45 15.75
N ALA A 61 16.53 17.50 15.02
CA ALA A 61 15.82 17.40 13.76
C ALA A 61 16.61 16.56 12.74
N ALA A 62 17.91 16.81 12.60
CA ALA A 62 18.80 16.04 11.74
C ALA A 62 18.86 14.56 12.12
N VAL A 63 18.95 14.23 13.41
CA VAL A 63 19.00 12.84 13.89
C VAL A 63 17.67 12.11 13.64
N ILE A 64 16.55 12.74 13.98
CA ILE A 64 15.21 12.14 13.80
C ILE A 64 14.91 11.99 12.30
N GLY A 65 15.17 13.04 11.52
CA GLY A 65 14.96 13.05 10.07
C GLY A 65 15.79 11.99 9.37
N ALA A 66 17.06 11.83 9.74
CA ALA A 66 17.92 10.76 9.20
C ALA A 66 17.39 9.36 9.52
N ALA A 67 16.88 9.13 10.74
CA ALA A 67 16.28 7.86 11.12
C ALA A 67 15.04 7.52 10.27
N GLY A 68 14.19 8.52 9.98
CA GLY A 68 13.06 8.36 9.08
C GLY A 68 13.49 8.10 7.63
N ASN A 69 14.41 8.92 7.12
CA ASN A 69 14.91 8.82 5.74
C ASN A 69 15.60 7.47 5.46
N ALA A 70 16.24 6.86 6.45
CA ALA A 70 16.92 5.58 6.29
C ALA A 70 16.02 4.49 5.68
N LEU A 71 14.73 4.47 6.01
CA LEU A 71 13.79 3.48 5.46
C LEU A 71 13.36 3.85 4.03
N PHE A 72 13.11 5.13 3.75
CA PHE A 72 12.75 5.61 2.41
C PHE A 72 13.89 5.39 1.40
N ALA A 73 15.12 5.74 1.77
CA ALA A 73 16.31 5.55 0.96
C ALA A 73 16.63 4.07 0.67
N ASN A 74 16.07 3.15 1.46
CA ASN A 74 16.29 1.71 1.34
C ASN A 74 15.02 0.92 1.00
N LEU A 75 13.97 1.59 0.49
CA LEU A 75 12.72 0.94 0.10
C LEU A 75 12.93 -0.30 -0.79
N PRO A 76 13.72 -0.25 -1.88
CA PRO A 76 13.88 -1.40 -2.76
C PRO A 76 14.40 -2.66 -2.05
N ILE A 77 15.39 -2.53 -1.17
CA ILE A 77 15.97 -3.68 -0.47
C ILE A 77 15.00 -4.22 0.61
N LEU A 78 14.24 -3.34 1.27
CA LEU A 78 13.18 -3.74 2.20
C LEU A 78 12.10 -4.54 1.46
N PHE A 79 11.71 -4.11 0.26
CA PHE A 79 10.80 -4.87 -0.60
C PHE A 79 11.38 -6.21 -1.05
N ALA A 80 12.66 -6.27 -1.42
CA ALA A 80 13.31 -7.54 -1.75
C ALA A 80 13.22 -8.55 -0.61
N VAL A 81 13.54 -8.13 0.62
CA VAL A 81 13.45 -8.98 1.81
C VAL A 81 12.00 -9.36 2.11
N GLY A 82 11.10 -8.38 2.13
CA GLY A 82 9.69 -8.57 2.44
C GLY A 82 9.00 -9.59 1.53
N ILE A 83 9.23 -9.45 0.22
CA ILE A 83 8.70 -10.35 -0.79
C ILE A 83 9.35 -11.73 -0.70
N ALA A 84 10.67 -11.79 -0.49
CA ALA A 84 11.35 -13.07 -0.35
C ALA A 84 10.80 -13.89 0.83
N ILE A 85 10.59 -13.24 1.99
CA ILE A 85 9.99 -13.87 3.17
C ILE A 85 8.53 -14.24 2.92
N GLY A 86 7.73 -13.29 2.43
CA GLY A 86 6.29 -13.49 2.23
C GLY A 86 5.96 -14.52 1.15
N MET A 87 6.82 -14.67 0.15
CA MET A 87 6.65 -15.65 -0.94
C MET A 87 7.27 -17.01 -0.64
N ALA A 88 8.22 -17.10 0.30
CA ALA A 88 8.78 -18.38 0.73
C ALA A 88 7.68 -19.33 1.27
N LYS A 89 7.90 -20.63 1.12
CA LYS A 89 7.01 -21.65 1.71
C LYS A 89 7.24 -21.83 3.21
N LYS A 90 8.44 -21.49 3.68
CA LYS A 90 8.83 -21.46 5.09
C LYS A 90 9.64 -20.19 5.32
N ALA A 91 9.34 -19.47 6.39
CA ALA A 91 10.15 -18.35 6.83
C ALA A 91 11.51 -18.89 7.28
N ASP A 92 12.56 -18.59 6.51
CA ASP A 92 13.92 -19.03 6.78
C ASP A 92 14.85 -17.82 6.56
N GLY A 93 15.72 -17.55 7.53
CA GLY A 93 16.62 -16.38 7.48
C GLY A 93 17.55 -16.39 6.26
N SER A 94 17.86 -17.56 5.69
CA SER A 94 18.68 -17.65 4.48
C SER A 94 17.99 -17.08 3.24
N THR A 95 16.65 -17.10 3.18
CA THR A 95 15.89 -16.49 2.08
C THR A 95 15.96 -14.96 2.10
N ALA A 96 15.90 -14.38 3.31
CA ALA A 96 16.05 -12.94 3.50
C ALA A 96 17.48 -12.49 3.15
N LEU A 97 18.50 -13.22 3.65
CA LEU A 97 19.90 -12.94 3.32
C LEU A 97 20.16 -13.05 1.81
N ALA A 98 19.60 -14.06 1.14
CA ALA A 98 19.73 -14.21 -0.30
C ALA A 98 19.06 -13.06 -1.07
N ALA A 99 17.97 -12.48 -0.57
CA ALA A 99 17.33 -11.33 -1.18
C ALA A 99 18.18 -10.06 -1.05
N VAL A 100 18.78 -9.82 0.12
CA VAL A 100 19.74 -8.72 0.34
C VAL A 100 20.91 -8.84 -0.61
N VAL A 101 21.58 -10.01 -0.64
CA VAL A 101 22.72 -10.26 -1.52
C VAL A 101 22.32 -10.09 -2.99
N GLY A 102 21.19 -10.66 -3.39
CA GLY A 102 20.68 -10.55 -4.75
C GLY A 102 20.40 -9.09 -5.16
N TYR A 103 19.73 -8.33 -4.30
CA TYR A 103 19.39 -6.93 -4.59
C TYR A 103 20.64 -6.04 -4.69
N LEU A 104 21.59 -6.18 -3.75
CA LEU A 104 22.83 -5.40 -3.80
C LEU A 104 23.62 -5.68 -5.08
N VAL A 105 23.75 -6.95 -5.47
CA VAL A 105 24.41 -7.32 -6.74
C VAL A 105 23.63 -6.79 -7.95
N PHE A 106 22.30 -6.90 -7.94
CA PHE A 106 21.44 -6.38 -9.01
C PHE A 106 21.62 -4.87 -9.19
N ALA A 107 21.60 -4.11 -8.10
CA ALA A 107 21.76 -2.66 -8.11
C ALA A 107 23.15 -2.23 -8.61
N SER A 108 24.23 -2.82 -8.08
CA SER A 108 25.59 -2.49 -8.51
C SER A 108 25.88 -2.87 -9.96
N VAL A 109 25.31 -3.98 -10.46
CA VAL A 109 25.42 -4.33 -11.88
C VAL A 109 24.62 -3.36 -12.75
N GLY A 110 23.44 -2.91 -12.28
CA GLY A 110 22.64 -1.91 -12.99
C GLY A 110 23.40 -0.60 -13.13
N GLU A 111 23.97 -0.11 -12.03
CA GLU A 111 24.83 1.08 -12.00
C GLU A 111 25.99 0.94 -12.99
N ALA A 112 26.72 -0.19 -12.96
CA ALA A 112 27.81 -0.47 -13.88
C ALA A 112 27.38 -0.56 -15.35
N MET A 113 26.12 -0.94 -15.62
CA MET A 113 25.56 -1.01 -16.97
C MET A 113 25.10 0.36 -17.49
N SER A 114 24.84 1.34 -16.62
CA SER A 114 24.26 2.64 -16.99
C SER A 114 25.00 3.35 -18.12
N PRO A 115 26.35 3.48 -18.09
CA PRO A 115 27.10 4.18 -19.17
C PRO A 115 27.03 3.49 -20.54
N TYR A 116 26.53 2.25 -20.61
CA TYR A 116 26.41 1.48 -21.84
C TYR A 116 25.00 1.49 -22.43
N VAL A 117 24.00 1.92 -21.65
CA VAL A 117 22.58 1.84 -22.03
C VAL A 117 21.81 3.15 -21.85
N LEU A 118 22.39 4.14 -21.16
CA LEU A 118 21.83 5.46 -20.90
C LEU A 118 22.82 6.59 -21.26
N ASP A 119 22.31 7.82 -21.25
CA ASP A 119 23.11 9.03 -21.44
C ASP A 119 23.94 9.38 -20.17
N ASP A 120 24.94 10.24 -20.34
CA ASP A 120 25.88 10.61 -19.27
C ASP A 120 25.17 11.18 -18.04
N GLY A 121 25.40 10.56 -16.88
CA GLY A 121 24.87 11.00 -15.57
C GLY A 121 23.58 10.30 -15.15
N GLU A 122 22.95 9.50 -16.02
CA GLU A 122 21.78 8.70 -15.68
C GLU A 122 22.19 7.33 -15.12
N LEU A 123 21.35 6.78 -14.24
CA LEU A 123 21.58 5.48 -13.61
C LEU A 123 20.41 4.53 -13.91
N VAL A 124 20.73 3.27 -14.21
CA VAL A 124 19.70 2.23 -14.27
C VAL A 124 19.13 2.02 -12.87
N ASN A 125 17.94 2.54 -12.63
CA ASN A 125 17.28 2.46 -11.34
C ASN A 125 15.83 1.97 -11.47
N TYR A 126 15.61 0.69 -11.18
CA TYR A 126 14.27 0.10 -11.13
C TYR A 126 13.52 0.36 -9.81
N GLY A 127 14.14 1.04 -8.84
CA GLY A 127 13.57 1.31 -7.53
C GLY A 127 12.96 0.06 -6.89
N VAL A 128 11.74 0.21 -6.37
CA VAL A 128 10.99 -0.87 -5.71
C VAL A 128 10.77 -2.09 -6.63
N LEU A 129 10.67 -1.89 -7.95
CA LEU A 129 10.52 -3.01 -8.89
C LEU A 129 11.75 -3.92 -8.92
N GLY A 130 12.96 -3.35 -8.86
CA GLY A 130 14.19 -4.13 -8.73
C GLY A 130 14.19 -4.97 -7.46
N GLY A 131 13.70 -4.38 -6.36
CA GLY A 131 13.43 -5.07 -5.11
C GLY A 131 12.48 -6.26 -5.26
N ILE A 132 11.32 -6.04 -5.90
CA ILE A 132 10.32 -7.07 -6.18
C ILE A 132 10.91 -8.24 -6.97
N VAL A 133 11.61 -7.95 -8.06
CA VAL A 133 12.22 -8.98 -8.93
C VAL A 133 13.22 -9.81 -8.14
N MET A 134 14.09 -9.17 -7.34
CA MET A 134 15.09 -9.90 -6.55
C MET A 134 14.50 -10.65 -5.37
N GLY A 135 13.43 -10.15 -4.77
CA GLY A 135 12.67 -10.87 -3.74
C GLY A 135 12.02 -12.15 -4.27
N LEU A 136 11.36 -12.07 -5.43
CA LEU A 136 10.77 -13.23 -6.11
C LEU A 136 11.84 -14.24 -6.55
N THR A 137 12.94 -13.76 -7.11
CA THR A 137 14.07 -14.59 -7.53
C THR A 137 14.67 -15.33 -6.35
N SER A 138 14.91 -14.64 -5.23
CA SER A 138 15.40 -15.25 -3.99
C SER A 138 14.46 -16.34 -3.46
N ALA A 139 13.16 -16.05 -3.38
CA ALA A 139 12.17 -17.04 -2.93
C ALA A 139 12.13 -18.29 -3.82
N PHE A 140 12.21 -18.10 -5.14
CA PHE A 140 12.24 -19.18 -6.11
C PHE A 140 13.51 -20.05 -5.97
N LEU A 141 14.69 -19.42 -5.94
CA LEU A 141 15.96 -20.12 -5.84
C LEU A 141 16.11 -20.84 -4.50
N TRP A 142 15.63 -20.25 -3.41
CA TRP A 142 15.58 -20.92 -2.12
C TRP A 142 14.74 -22.20 -2.19
N GLN A 143 13.53 -22.12 -2.74
CA GLN A 143 12.66 -23.29 -2.86
C GLN A 143 13.32 -24.41 -3.68
N ARG A 144 14.12 -24.06 -4.69
CA ARG A 144 14.79 -25.01 -5.56
C ARG A 144 16.09 -25.59 -4.99
N TYR A 145 16.84 -24.82 -4.21
CA TYR A 145 18.23 -25.14 -3.86
C TYR A 145 18.57 -25.18 -2.37
N HIS A 146 17.64 -24.88 -1.46
CA HIS A 146 17.91 -24.89 0.00
C HIS A 146 18.45 -26.24 0.54
N GLY A 147 18.18 -27.34 -0.15
CA GLY A 147 18.66 -28.69 0.20
C GLY A 147 19.73 -29.25 -0.76
N ILE A 148 20.39 -28.42 -1.57
CA ILE A 148 21.39 -28.90 -2.54
C ILE A 148 22.57 -29.58 -1.83
N SER A 149 23.02 -30.70 -2.37
CA SER A 149 24.25 -31.39 -1.93
C SER A 149 25.34 -31.19 -2.97
N LEU A 150 26.51 -30.74 -2.54
CA LEU A 150 27.67 -30.48 -3.40
C LEU A 150 28.78 -31.52 -3.15
N PRO A 151 29.72 -31.71 -4.10
CA PRO A 151 30.88 -32.58 -3.90
C PRO A 151 31.69 -32.19 -2.63
N PRO A 152 32.47 -33.11 -2.04
CA PRO A 152 33.16 -32.88 -0.76
C PRO A 152 34.00 -31.59 -0.70
N TYR A 153 34.68 -31.24 -1.79
CA TYR A 153 35.52 -30.04 -1.87
C TYR A 153 34.71 -28.72 -1.93
N LEU A 154 33.40 -28.78 -2.20
CA LEU A 154 32.47 -27.64 -2.15
C LEU A 154 31.39 -27.79 -1.08
N ALA A 155 31.47 -28.82 -0.21
CA ALA A 155 30.43 -29.13 0.76
C ALA A 155 30.14 -27.95 1.72
N PHE A 156 31.13 -27.07 1.96
CA PHE A 156 30.94 -25.82 2.69
C PHE A 156 29.85 -24.93 2.09
N PHE A 157 29.71 -24.91 0.76
CA PHE A 157 28.69 -24.10 0.08
C PHE A 157 27.35 -24.82 -0.08
N GLY A 158 27.22 -26.07 0.38
CA GLY A 158 25.99 -26.86 0.24
C GLY A 158 24.82 -26.37 1.12
N GLY A 159 23.63 -26.85 0.78
CA GLY A 159 22.37 -26.55 1.48
C GLY A 159 21.98 -25.08 1.37
N ARG A 160 21.45 -24.52 2.47
CA ARG A 160 20.96 -23.13 2.54
C ARG A 160 22.03 -22.07 2.21
N ARG A 161 23.30 -22.37 2.47
CA ARG A 161 24.43 -21.46 2.17
C ARG A 161 24.64 -21.26 0.67
N PHE A 162 24.17 -22.20 -0.16
CA PHE A 162 24.21 -22.07 -1.62
C PHE A 162 23.26 -20.99 -2.13
N VAL A 163 22.15 -20.74 -1.42
CA VAL A 163 21.06 -19.90 -1.93
C VAL A 163 21.51 -18.46 -2.19
N PRO A 164 22.18 -17.74 -1.26
CA PRO A 164 22.68 -16.41 -1.56
C PRO A 164 23.67 -16.38 -2.73
N ILE A 165 24.47 -17.44 -2.91
CA ILE A 165 25.48 -17.53 -3.98
C ILE A 165 24.81 -17.63 -5.33
N ILE A 166 23.88 -18.57 -5.50
CA ILE A 166 23.17 -18.73 -6.78
C ILE A 166 22.28 -17.52 -7.08
N THR A 167 21.71 -16.87 -6.05
CA THR A 167 20.95 -15.63 -6.22
C THR A 167 21.83 -14.49 -6.70
N ALA A 168 23.07 -14.35 -6.22
CA ALA A 168 24.03 -13.36 -6.74
C ALA A 168 24.33 -13.58 -8.23
N PHE A 169 24.59 -14.83 -8.64
CA PHE A 169 24.81 -15.13 -10.06
C PHE A 169 23.58 -14.85 -10.92
N ALA A 170 22.39 -15.21 -10.43
CA ALA A 170 21.13 -14.89 -11.11
C ALA A 170 20.93 -13.37 -11.21
N ALA A 171 21.25 -12.61 -10.16
CA ALA A 171 21.14 -11.16 -10.13
C ALA A 171 21.99 -10.47 -11.20
N ILE A 172 23.20 -10.95 -11.46
CA ILE A 172 24.06 -10.44 -12.55
C ILE A 172 23.35 -10.59 -13.89
N VAL A 173 22.88 -11.80 -14.20
CA VAL A 173 22.21 -12.09 -15.48
C VAL A 173 20.93 -11.27 -15.61
N ILE A 174 20.11 -11.23 -14.56
CA ILE A 174 18.85 -10.48 -14.55
C ILE A 174 19.10 -8.98 -14.72
N SER A 175 20.07 -8.42 -13.98
CA SER A 175 20.39 -6.99 -14.03
C SER A 175 20.87 -6.58 -15.42
N VAL A 176 21.83 -7.31 -16.02
CA VAL A 176 22.30 -7.03 -17.39
C VAL A 176 21.15 -7.06 -18.40
N LEU A 177 20.28 -8.08 -18.33
CA LEU A 177 19.14 -8.18 -19.25
C LEU A 177 18.13 -7.04 -19.03
N MET A 178 17.86 -6.67 -17.79
CA MET A 178 16.96 -5.57 -17.46
C MET A 178 17.55 -4.22 -17.87
N SER A 179 18.86 -3.98 -17.70
CA SER A 179 19.52 -2.73 -18.12
C SER A 179 19.30 -2.41 -19.61
N PHE A 180 19.30 -3.41 -20.51
CA PHE A 180 18.98 -3.17 -21.93
C PHE A 180 17.52 -2.79 -22.18
N VAL A 181 16.61 -3.20 -21.29
CA VAL A 181 15.17 -2.90 -21.37
C VAL A 181 14.85 -1.59 -20.64
N TYR A 182 15.74 -1.11 -19.78
CA TYR A 182 15.50 0.02 -18.89
C TYR A 182 15.09 1.31 -19.61
N PRO A 183 15.71 1.77 -20.71
CA PRO A 183 15.30 3.01 -21.38
C PRO A 183 13.84 2.98 -21.85
N ALA A 184 13.40 1.84 -22.39
CA ALA A 184 12.00 1.65 -22.81
C ALA A 184 11.05 1.53 -21.62
N PHE A 185 11.50 0.88 -20.54
CA PHE A 185 10.75 0.80 -19.29
C PHE A 185 10.55 2.18 -18.67
N ASP A 186 11.62 2.98 -18.60
CA ASP A 186 11.61 4.32 -18.02
C ASP A 186 10.70 5.26 -18.82
N ALA A 187 10.86 5.30 -20.15
CA ALA A 187 9.96 6.06 -21.02
C ALA A 187 8.49 5.61 -20.85
N GLY A 188 8.25 4.30 -20.71
CA GLY A 188 6.91 3.76 -20.51
C GLY A 188 6.30 4.10 -19.16
N ILE A 189 7.08 4.01 -18.08
CA ILE A 189 6.60 4.31 -16.73
C ILE A 189 6.37 5.81 -16.56
N THR A 190 7.22 6.65 -17.16
CA THR A 190 7.07 8.10 -17.21
C THR A 190 5.82 8.49 -18.00
N ALA A 191 5.62 7.94 -19.21
CA ALA A 191 4.42 8.22 -20.01
C ALA A 191 3.12 7.81 -19.30
N VAL A 192 3.11 6.66 -18.61
CA VAL A 192 1.96 6.25 -17.79
C VAL A 192 1.78 7.19 -16.61
N GLY A 193 2.85 7.54 -15.90
CA GLY A 193 2.83 8.50 -14.80
C GLY A 193 2.22 9.84 -15.23
N GLU A 194 2.80 10.44 -16.27
CA GLU A 194 2.36 11.69 -16.89
C GLU A 194 0.89 11.62 -17.32
N SER A 195 0.47 10.56 -18.01
CA SER A 195 -0.91 10.42 -18.46
C SER A 195 -1.92 10.41 -17.31
N VAL A 196 -1.57 9.77 -16.18
CA VAL A 196 -2.46 9.71 -15.00
C VAL A 196 -2.39 11.03 -14.22
N THR A 197 -1.23 11.70 -14.15
CA THR A 197 -1.10 13.01 -13.49
C THR A 197 -1.76 14.14 -14.27
N ASP A 198 -1.68 14.15 -15.61
CA ASP A 198 -2.31 15.14 -16.49
C ASP A 198 -3.84 15.06 -16.41
N ASN A 199 -4.36 13.89 -16.06
CA ASN A 199 -5.78 13.66 -15.82
C ASN A 199 -6.07 13.43 -14.33
N ALA A 200 -5.42 14.15 -13.41
CA ALA A 200 -5.51 13.92 -11.97
C ALA A 200 -6.95 13.79 -11.43
N VAL A 201 -7.93 14.51 -12.02
CA VAL A 201 -9.34 14.40 -11.63
C VAL A 201 -9.91 13.00 -11.94
N LEU A 202 -9.85 12.57 -13.21
CA LEU A 202 -10.37 11.27 -13.63
C LEU A 202 -9.49 10.11 -13.13
N GLY A 203 -8.17 10.29 -13.20
CA GLY A 203 -7.19 9.35 -12.66
C GLY A 203 -7.39 9.13 -11.17
N GLY A 204 -7.58 10.20 -10.39
CA GLY A 204 -7.90 10.13 -8.96
C GLY A 204 -9.22 9.39 -8.69
N PHE A 205 -10.27 9.65 -9.50
CA PHE A 205 -11.54 8.92 -9.40
C PHE A 205 -11.35 7.41 -9.57
N ILE A 206 -10.75 7.01 -10.70
CA ILE A 206 -10.54 5.60 -11.05
C ILE A 206 -9.67 4.93 -9.99
N TYR A 207 -8.57 5.58 -9.62
CA TYR A 207 -7.66 5.10 -8.59
C TYR A 207 -8.36 4.90 -7.25
N GLY A 208 -9.05 5.90 -6.73
CA GLY A 208 -9.75 5.81 -5.44
C GLY A 208 -10.81 4.71 -5.41
N THR A 209 -11.59 4.58 -6.49
CA THR A 209 -12.59 3.51 -6.61
C THR A 209 -11.96 2.12 -6.68
N LEU A 210 -10.96 1.90 -7.55
CA LEU A 210 -10.30 0.61 -7.67
C LEU A 210 -9.53 0.24 -6.39
N ASN A 211 -8.90 1.21 -5.74
CA ASN A 211 -8.20 1.03 -4.47
C ASN A 211 -9.15 0.41 -3.43
N ARG A 212 -10.33 0.99 -3.22
CA ARG A 212 -11.33 0.42 -2.29
C ARG A 212 -11.80 -0.95 -2.75
N LEU A 213 -12.20 -1.12 -4.02
CA LEU A 213 -12.73 -2.41 -4.52
C LEU A 213 -11.73 -3.58 -4.39
N LEU A 214 -10.43 -3.31 -4.35
CA LEU A 214 -9.37 -4.32 -4.24
C LEU A 214 -8.97 -4.67 -2.80
N ILE A 215 -9.48 -3.94 -1.79
CA ILE A 215 -9.26 -4.24 -0.36
C ILE A 215 -9.61 -5.67 0.04
N PRO A 216 -10.80 -6.23 -0.28
CA PRO A 216 -11.14 -7.60 0.15
C PRO A 216 -10.18 -8.67 -0.38
N LEU A 217 -9.46 -8.36 -1.46
CA LEU A 217 -8.49 -9.26 -2.06
C LEU A 217 -7.05 -8.95 -1.60
N GLY A 218 -6.84 -7.88 -0.83
CA GLY A 218 -5.51 -7.35 -0.48
C GLY A 218 -4.71 -6.83 -1.69
N LEU A 219 -5.36 -6.66 -2.85
CA LEU A 219 -4.70 -6.29 -4.11
C LEU A 219 -4.52 -4.78 -4.26
N HIS A 220 -5.11 -3.98 -3.38
CA HIS A 220 -4.96 -2.54 -3.38
C HIS A 220 -3.49 -2.12 -3.16
N HIS A 221 -2.69 -2.87 -2.40
CA HIS A 221 -1.25 -2.60 -2.28
C HIS A 221 -0.51 -2.71 -3.63
N ILE A 222 -0.95 -3.60 -4.52
CA ILE A 222 -0.39 -3.70 -5.88
C ILE A 222 -0.77 -2.45 -6.68
N LEU A 223 -2.02 -2.01 -6.58
CA LEU A 223 -2.49 -0.79 -7.24
C LEU A 223 -1.77 0.47 -6.73
N ASN A 224 -1.49 0.53 -5.43
CA ASN A 224 -0.88 1.69 -4.79
C ASN A 224 0.60 1.82 -5.13
N ASN A 225 1.29 0.72 -5.41
CA ASN A 225 2.74 0.72 -5.53
C ASN A 225 3.26 1.65 -6.63
N PRO A 226 2.72 1.63 -7.87
CA PRO A 226 3.15 2.58 -8.90
C PRO A 226 2.92 4.06 -8.53
N PRO A 227 1.70 4.53 -8.20
CA PRO A 227 1.50 5.95 -7.89
C PRO A 227 2.26 6.41 -6.65
N TRP A 228 2.31 5.61 -5.58
CA TRP A 228 2.91 6.06 -4.32
C TRP A 228 4.43 5.98 -4.27
N PHE A 229 5.06 5.08 -5.02
CA PHE A 229 6.50 4.82 -4.90
C PHE A 229 7.30 4.86 -6.22
N ILE A 230 6.65 4.95 -7.37
CA ILE A 230 7.34 4.85 -8.67
C ILE A 230 7.04 6.06 -9.57
N PHE A 231 5.79 6.50 -9.67
CA PHE A 231 5.39 7.50 -10.67
C PHE A 231 5.87 8.91 -10.33
N GLY A 232 6.43 9.55 -11.36
CA GLY A 232 6.96 10.90 -11.32
C GLY A 232 8.25 11.01 -10.51
N GLU A 233 8.99 12.06 -10.81
CA GLU A 233 10.28 12.36 -10.20
C GLU A 233 10.26 13.80 -9.69
N TYR A 234 10.94 14.03 -8.57
CA TYR A 234 11.23 15.36 -8.07
C TYR A 234 12.62 15.37 -7.44
N THR A 235 13.43 16.37 -7.79
CA THR A 235 14.75 16.57 -7.20
C THR A 235 14.70 17.80 -6.31
N PRO A 236 14.64 17.65 -4.96
CA PRO A 236 14.63 18.78 -4.06
C PRO A 236 15.97 19.54 -4.12
N PRO A 237 15.99 20.85 -3.82
CA PRO A 237 17.23 21.63 -3.83
C PRO A 237 18.30 21.02 -2.91
N GLY A 238 19.43 20.60 -3.50
CA GLY A 238 20.56 20.00 -2.76
C GLY A 238 20.33 18.57 -2.26
N GLY A 239 19.29 17.88 -2.73
CA GLY A 239 19.03 16.47 -2.45
C GLY A 239 19.07 15.60 -3.71
N GLU A 240 18.92 14.29 -3.50
CA GLU A 240 18.85 13.30 -4.58
C GLU A 240 17.42 13.20 -5.14
N PRO A 241 17.26 12.74 -6.40
CA PRO A 241 15.93 12.48 -6.98
C PRO A 241 15.10 11.54 -6.12
N VAL A 242 13.81 11.87 -5.95
CA VAL A 242 12.82 11.02 -5.28
C VAL A 242 11.65 10.69 -6.21
N HIS A 243 11.10 9.49 -6.06
CA HIS A 243 10.04 8.96 -6.91
C HIS A 243 8.79 8.59 -6.12
N GLY A 244 7.64 8.70 -6.79
CA GLY A 244 6.34 8.38 -6.20
C GLY A 244 5.74 9.50 -5.35
N ASP A 245 4.41 9.53 -5.31
CA ASP A 245 3.63 10.62 -4.74
C ASP A 245 3.99 10.91 -3.26
N ILE A 246 4.30 9.87 -2.48
CA ILE A 246 4.65 10.01 -1.06
C ILE A 246 5.98 10.75 -0.88
N ALA A 247 7.05 10.24 -1.48
CA ALA A 247 8.39 10.79 -1.27
C ALA A 247 8.50 12.20 -1.89
N ARG A 248 7.88 12.42 -3.04
CA ARG A 248 7.80 13.73 -3.70
C ARG A 248 7.09 14.77 -2.82
N PHE A 249 5.93 14.43 -2.25
CA PHE A 249 5.21 15.33 -1.35
C PHE A 249 6.03 15.65 -0.09
N LEU A 250 6.63 14.65 0.54
CA LEU A 250 7.48 14.85 1.73
C LEU A 250 8.77 15.64 1.44
N ALA A 251 9.24 15.61 0.19
CA ALA A 251 10.36 16.42 -0.28
C ALA A 251 9.94 17.86 -0.70
N GLY A 252 8.66 18.19 -0.65
CA GLY A 252 8.14 19.53 -0.94
C GLY A 252 7.77 19.77 -2.41
N ASP A 253 7.53 18.72 -3.21
CA ASP A 253 7.00 18.87 -4.57
C ASP A 253 5.58 19.46 -4.55
N PRO A 254 5.33 20.66 -5.12
CA PRO A 254 4.01 21.29 -5.10
C PRO A 254 2.96 20.59 -5.97
N THR A 255 3.37 19.64 -6.82
CA THR A 255 2.47 18.90 -7.71
C THR A 255 2.03 17.54 -7.14
N ALA A 256 2.74 17.04 -6.13
CA ALA A 256 2.50 15.76 -5.49
C ALA A 256 1.29 15.77 -4.53
N GLY A 257 0.72 14.59 -4.29
CA GLY A 257 -0.47 14.35 -3.45
C GLY A 257 -1.71 13.93 -4.24
N ALA A 258 -1.65 13.87 -5.57
CA ALA A 258 -2.81 13.61 -6.43
C ALA A 258 -3.46 12.23 -6.18
N PHE A 259 -2.69 11.24 -5.71
CA PHE A 259 -3.16 9.89 -5.37
C PHE A 259 -3.26 9.68 -3.85
N MET A 260 -3.26 10.76 -3.07
CA MET A 260 -3.21 10.72 -1.61
C MET A 260 -4.29 11.59 -0.97
N THR A 261 -4.42 12.85 -1.39
CA THR A 261 -5.22 13.87 -0.71
C THR A 261 -6.70 13.48 -0.52
N GLY A 262 -7.30 12.78 -1.49
CA GLY A 262 -8.73 12.44 -1.43
C GLY A 262 -9.07 11.32 -0.44
N PHE A 263 -8.08 10.70 0.21
CA PHE A 263 -8.36 9.78 1.31
C PHE A 263 -8.68 10.51 2.62
N PHE A 264 -8.17 11.72 2.87
CA PHE A 264 -8.41 12.45 4.11
C PHE A 264 -9.90 12.72 4.39
N PRO A 265 -10.71 13.25 3.44
CA PRO A 265 -12.13 13.44 3.67
C PRO A 265 -12.87 12.13 4.00
N ILE A 266 -12.40 11.01 3.45
CA ILE A 266 -13.01 9.71 3.67
C ILE A 266 -12.65 9.14 5.04
N MET A 267 -11.36 9.08 5.36
CA MET A 267 -10.88 8.37 6.55
C MET A 267 -11.18 9.16 7.82
N MET A 268 -11.03 10.49 7.76
CA MET A 268 -11.25 11.35 8.91
C MET A 268 -12.72 11.66 9.18
N PHE A 269 -13.59 11.60 8.17
CA PHE A 269 -14.97 12.11 8.33
C PHE A 269 -16.02 11.12 7.83
N ALA A 270 -15.90 10.65 6.59
CA ALA A 270 -16.92 9.81 5.97
C ALA A 270 -17.08 8.45 6.66
N LEU A 271 -15.96 7.77 6.94
CA LEU A 271 -15.95 6.48 7.61
C LEU A 271 -16.43 6.55 9.08
N PRO A 272 -15.97 7.50 9.91
CA PRO A 272 -16.58 7.73 11.22
C PRO A 272 -18.10 7.97 11.16
N ALA A 273 -18.58 8.69 10.16
CA ALA A 273 -20.01 8.91 9.96
C ALA A 273 -20.77 7.64 9.53
N ALA A 274 -20.15 6.78 8.71
CA ALA A 274 -20.68 5.45 8.40
C ALA A 274 -20.73 4.54 9.64
N ALA A 275 -19.70 4.57 10.49
CA ALA A 275 -19.67 3.83 11.75
C ALA A 275 -20.83 4.26 12.66
N LEU A 276 -21.08 5.58 12.77
CA LEU A 276 -22.23 6.13 13.49
C LEU A 276 -23.57 5.70 12.87
N ALA A 277 -23.67 5.66 11.54
CA ALA A 277 -24.84 5.16 10.85
C ALA A 277 -25.13 3.69 11.17
N ILE A 278 -24.11 2.82 11.11
CA ILE A 278 -24.21 1.39 11.47
C ILE A 278 -24.66 1.24 12.92
N TRP A 279 -24.05 1.99 13.84
CA TRP A 279 -24.43 2.01 15.25
C TRP A 279 -25.90 2.38 15.45
N HIS A 280 -26.38 3.45 14.81
CA HIS A 280 -27.77 3.89 14.94
C HIS A 280 -28.78 2.91 14.31
N GLU A 281 -28.38 2.13 13.30
CA GLU A 281 -29.22 1.11 12.68
C GLU A 281 -29.20 -0.25 13.39
N ALA A 282 -28.31 -0.47 14.36
CA ALA A 282 -28.32 -1.69 15.18
C ALA A 282 -29.61 -1.82 16.00
N LYS A 283 -30.04 -3.07 16.21
CA LYS A 283 -31.19 -3.39 17.09
C LYS A 283 -30.94 -2.85 18.50
N PRO A 284 -31.98 -2.40 19.24
CA PRO A 284 -31.81 -1.83 20.57
C PRO A 284 -31.00 -2.72 21.54
N ALA A 285 -31.18 -4.04 21.46
CA ALA A 285 -30.47 -5.01 22.28
C ALA A 285 -28.94 -5.09 22.02
N HIS A 286 -28.49 -4.76 20.80
CA HIS A 286 -27.07 -4.85 20.41
C HIS A 286 -26.39 -3.47 20.32
N ARG A 287 -27.14 -2.38 20.49
CA ARG A 287 -26.67 -1.01 20.24
C ARG A 287 -25.45 -0.62 21.08
N ASN A 288 -25.35 -1.09 22.32
CA ASN A 288 -24.20 -0.78 23.17
C ASN A 288 -22.93 -1.49 22.68
N ALA A 289 -23.03 -2.78 22.35
CA ALA A 289 -21.90 -3.57 21.85
C ALA A 289 -21.41 -3.05 20.49
N VAL A 290 -22.34 -2.86 19.53
CA VAL A 290 -22.02 -2.31 18.21
C VAL A 290 -21.44 -0.89 18.33
N GLY A 291 -21.98 -0.07 19.23
CA GLY A 291 -21.46 1.28 19.48
C GLY A 291 -20.00 1.29 19.90
N GLY A 292 -19.59 0.39 20.81
CA GLY A 292 -18.20 0.26 21.22
C GLY A 292 -17.26 -0.11 20.06
N ILE A 293 -17.64 -1.14 19.28
CA ILE A 293 -16.84 -1.61 18.14
C ILE A 293 -16.73 -0.54 17.06
N MET A 294 -17.87 0.08 16.69
CA MET A 294 -17.91 1.12 15.66
C MET A 294 -17.15 2.38 16.08
N LEU A 295 -17.21 2.77 17.36
CA LEU A 295 -16.44 3.90 17.87
C LEU A 295 -14.93 3.61 17.81
N SER A 296 -14.49 2.42 18.24
CA SER A 296 -13.07 2.04 18.20
C SER A 296 -12.53 2.00 16.76
N ALA A 297 -13.29 1.39 15.84
CA ALA A 297 -12.95 1.34 14.43
C ALA A 297 -12.94 2.74 13.78
N ALA A 298 -13.91 3.60 14.12
CA ALA A 298 -13.95 4.98 13.66
C ALA A 298 -12.78 5.82 14.17
N LEU A 299 -12.41 5.68 15.45
CA LEU A 299 -11.25 6.36 16.03
C LEU A 299 -9.94 5.89 15.37
N THR A 300 -9.83 4.60 15.08
CA THR A 300 -8.68 4.05 14.35
C THR A 300 -8.58 4.67 12.96
N ALA A 301 -9.66 4.67 12.17
CA ALA A 301 -9.68 5.29 10.85
C ALA A 301 -9.40 6.81 10.92
N PHE A 302 -9.98 7.51 11.90
CA PHE A 302 -9.79 8.94 12.06
C PHE A 302 -8.35 9.31 12.41
N LEU A 303 -7.74 8.62 13.38
CA LEU A 303 -6.42 8.97 13.88
C LEU A 303 -5.30 8.52 12.93
N THR A 304 -5.39 7.29 12.44
CA THR A 304 -4.29 6.63 11.72
C THR A 304 -4.56 6.41 10.24
N GLY A 305 -5.79 6.61 9.78
CA GLY A 305 -6.20 6.29 8.41
C GLY A 305 -6.42 4.80 8.14
N VAL A 306 -6.24 3.91 9.13
CA VAL A 306 -6.46 2.45 8.94
C VAL A 306 -7.96 2.16 8.90
N THR A 307 -8.45 1.62 7.79
CA THR A 307 -9.89 1.50 7.51
C THR A 307 -10.43 0.08 7.66
N GLU A 308 -9.55 -0.91 7.63
CA GLU A 308 -9.90 -2.33 7.59
C GLU A 308 -10.81 -2.76 8.75
N PRO A 309 -10.57 -2.36 10.02
CA PRO A 309 -11.46 -2.75 11.13
C PRO A 309 -12.91 -2.31 10.92
N LEU A 310 -13.14 -1.19 10.23
CA LEU A 310 -14.47 -0.67 9.95
C LEU A 310 -15.05 -1.23 8.65
N GLU A 311 -14.28 -1.24 7.57
CA GLU A 311 -14.71 -1.74 6.26
C GLU A 311 -15.09 -3.22 6.33
N PHE A 312 -14.32 -4.02 7.08
CA PHE A 312 -14.57 -5.46 7.20
C PHE A 312 -15.88 -5.76 7.92
N ALA A 313 -16.34 -4.85 8.78
CA ALA A 313 -17.59 -4.98 9.51
C ALA A 313 -18.83 -4.97 8.60
N PHE A 314 -18.75 -4.40 7.39
CA PHE A 314 -19.89 -4.35 6.47
C PHE A 314 -19.60 -4.86 5.06
N MET A 315 -18.34 -4.98 4.63
CA MET A 315 -18.03 -5.30 3.24
C MET A 315 -18.55 -6.66 2.76
N PHE A 316 -18.56 -7.68 3.64
CA PHE A 316 -18.98 -9.04 3.27
C PHE A 316 -20.48 -9.25 3.42
N VAL A 317 -21.10 -8.57 4.39
CA VAL A 317 -22.50 -8.78 4.76
C VAL A 317 -23.42 -7.74 4.09
N ALA A 318 -22.88 -6.57 3.77
CA ALA A 318 -23.57 -5.44 3.16
C ALA A 318 -22.77 -4.89 1.96
N TRP A 319 -22.37 -5.78 1.05
CA TRP A 319 -21.53 -5.46 -0.12
C TRP A 319 -21.99 -4.24 -0.95
N PRO A 320 -23.30 -3.90 -1.10
CA PRO A 320 -23.69 -2.70 -1.83
C PRO A 320 -23.18 -1.41 -1.17
N LEU A 321 -23.12 -1.36 0.17
CA LEU A 321 -22.51 -0.23 0.89
C LEU A 321 -21.02 -0.09 0.58
N PHE A 322 -20.33 -1.22 0.36
CA PHE A 322 -18.92 -1.23 0.01
C PHE A 322 -18.66 -0.67 -1.40
N VAL A 323 -19.52 -1.01 -2.36
CA VAL A 323 -19.44 -0.41 -3.71
C VAL A 323 -19.73 1.08 -3.68
N ILE A 324 -20.73 1.50 -2.91
CA ILE A 324 -21.05 2.93 -2.70
C ILE A 324 -19.85 3.64 -2.08
N HIS A 325 -19.27 3.06 -1.03
CA HIS A 325 -18.07 3.57 -0.37
C HIS A 325 -16.92 3.75 -1.37
N ALA A 326 -16.64 2.74 -2.20
CA ALA A 326 -15.60 2.81 -3.22
C ALA A 326 -15.82 3.93 -4.25
N LEU A 327 -17.05 4.09 -4.74
CA LEU A 327 -17.38 5.16 -5.67
C LEU A 327 -17.22 6.54 -5.02
N LEU A 328 -17.67 6.69 -3.77
CA LEU A 328 -17.54 7.96 -3.05
C LEU A 328 -16.09 8.30 -2.68
N THR A 329 -15.24 7.30 -2.43
CA THR A 329 -13.80 7.53 -2.31
C THR A 329 -13.23 8.06 -3.63
N GLY A 330 -13.60 7.47 -4.77
CA GLY A 330 -13.24 7.99 -6.08
C GLY A 330 -13.70 9.44 -6.29
N THR A 331 -14.95 9.77 -5.94
CA THR A 331 -15.42 11.16 -6.08
C THR A 331 -14.69 12.12 -5.16
N SER A 332 -14.22 11.66 -3.99
CA SER A 332 -13.43 12.50 -3.08
C SER A 332 -12.07 12.83 -3.70
N MET A 333 -11.38 11.84 -4.26
CA MET A 333 -10.14 12.01 -5.01
C MET A 333 -10.31 12.99 -6.17
N ALA A 334 -11.34 12.80 -7.00
CA ALA A 334 -11.62 13.71 -8.11
C ALA A 334 -11.88 15.15 -7.65
N LEU A 335 -12.68 15.33 -6.60
CA LEU A 335 -13.06 16.64 -6.10
C LEU A 335 -11.84 17.43 -5.58
N VAL A 336 -11.01 16.81 -4.74
CA VAL A 336 -9.83 17.50 -4.19
C VAL A 336 -8.81 17.82 -5.29
N ASN A 337 -8.65 16.92 -6.27
CA ASN A 337 -7.78 17.16 -7.42
C ASN A 337 -8.32 18.27 -8.33
N ALA A 338 -9.64 18.38 -8.50
CA ALA A 338 -10.25 19.43 -9.30
C ALA A 338 -10.13 20.83 -8.65
N ILE A 339 -10.15 20.88 -7.32
CA ILE A 339 -9.94 22.12 -6.55
C ILE A 339 -8.44 22.47 -6.48
N GLY A 340 -7.56 21.48 -6.59
CA GLY A 340 -6.10 21.64 -6.49
C GLY A 340 -5.57 21.58 -5.07
N ILE A 341 -6.30 20.94 -4.15
CA ILE A 341 -5.83 20.72 -2.77
C ILE A 341 -4.74 19.65 -2.82
N LYS A 342 -3.63 19.86 -2.07
CA LYS A 342 -2.53 18.90 -1.95
C LYS A 342 -2.25 18.64 -0.48
N ASP A 343 -2.32 17.39 -0.10
CA ASP A 343 -1.89 16.88 1.18
C ASP A 343 -1.40 15.45 1.00
N GLY A 344 -0.52 15.01 1.89
CA GLY A 344 0.12 13.72 1.82
C GLY A 344 0.17 13.01 3.17
N PHE A 345 0.57 11.75 3.13
CA PHE A 345 0.71 10.86 4.27
C PHE A 345 1.89 9.94 4.01
N GLY A 346 2.50 9.45 5.08
CA GLY A 346 3.51 8.40 4.95
C GLY A 346 3.02 6.98 5.15
N PHE A 347 1.80 6.83 5.68
CA PHE A 347 1.17 5.54 5.87
C PHE A 347 -0.29 5.51 5.44
N SER A 348 -1.14 6.30 6.10
CA SER A 348 -2.55 6.38 5.72
C SER A 348 -3.17 7.68 6.22
N ALA A 349 -4.01 8.28 5.39
CA ALA A 349 -4.57 9.64 5.49
C ALA A 349 -5.45 9.94 6.73
N GLY A 350 -4.92 9.72 7.93
CA GLY A 350 -5.53 10.03 9.22
C GLY A 350 -5.11 11.40 9.76
N LEU A 351 -5.65 11.75 10.93
CA LEU A 351 -5.39 13.02 11.61
C LEU A 351 -3.90 13.27 11.84
N PHE A 352 -3.12 12.23 12.19
CA PHE A 352 -1.70 12.42 12.45
C PHE A 352 -0.96 12.90 11.20
N ASP A 353 -1.17 12.26 10.04
CA ASP A 353 -0.57 12.70 8.78
C ASP A 353 -1.06 14.12 8.41
N TYR A 354 -2.37 14.39 8.54
CA TYR A 354 -2.94 15.71 8.24
C TYR A 354 -2.30 16.85 9.06
N VAL A 355 -2.14 16.64 10.37
CA VAL A 355 -1.56 17.64 11.27
C VAL A 355 -0.06 17.81 11.02
N LEU A 356 0.66 16.69 10.84
CA LEU A 356 2.09 16.73 10.62
C LEU A 356 2.43 17.42 9.30
N ASN A 357 1.66 17.16 8.24
CA ASN A 357 1.91 17.70 6.91
C ASN A 357 1.24 19.06 6.65
N PHE A 358 0.52 19.60 7.63
CA PHE A 358 -0.27 20.81 7.49
C PHE A 358 0.50 22.02 6.92
N ASN A 359 1.77 22.19 7.30
CA ASN A 359 2.61 23.32 6.87
C ASN A 359 3.13 23.18 5.43
N ILE A 360 3.22 21.96 4.90
CA ILE A 360 3.71 21.67 3.54
C ILE A 360 2.56 21.36 2.56
N ALA A 361 1.33 21.26 3.07
CA ALA A 361 0.13 21.04 2.29
C ALA A 361 -0.36 22.31 1.57
N THR A 362 -1.02 22.13 0.42
CA THR A 362 -1.71 23.18 -0.33
C THR A 362 -3.20 23.20 0.03
N GLN A 363 -3.65 24.33 0.61
CA GLN A 363 -5.05 24.55 1.04
C GLN A 363 -5.62 23.48 2.01
N PRO A 364 -4.85 23.00 3.02
CA PRO A 364 -5.28 21.87 3.88
C PRO A 364 -6.61 22.12 4.59
N LEU A 365 -6.90 23.37 4.96
CA LEU A 365 -8.15 23.74 5.64
C LEU A 365 -9.42 23.39 4.86
N LEU A 366 -9.36 23.31 3.51
CA LEU A 366 -10.52 22.94 2.70
C LEU A 366 -10.90 21.46 2.85
N LEU A 367 -9.99 20.61 3.33
CA LEU A 367 -10.28 19.20 3.61
C LEU A 367 -11.32 19.03 4.72
N ILE A 368 -11.39 19.95 5.69
CA ILE A 368 -12.37 19.92 6.79
C ILE A 368 -13.82 20.08 6.28
N PRO A 369 -14.22 21.17 5.59
CA PRO A 369 -15.58 21.32 5.11
C PRO A 369 -15.95 20.26 4.06
N ILE A 370 -15.01 19.84 3.20
CA ILE A 370 -15.24 18.74 2.24
C ILE A 370 -15.50 17.43 3.00
N GLY A 371 -14.67 17.12 4.00
CA GLY A 371 -14.83 15.96 4.87
C GLY A 371 -16.17 15.95 5.59
N LEU A 372 -16.59 17.07 6.18
CA LEU A 372 -17.90 17.21 6.82
C LEU A 372 -19.06 17.01 5.81
N GLY A 373 -18.90 17.47 4.57
CA GLY A 373 -19.83 17.18 3.48
C GLY A 373 -19.94 15.68 3.20
N TYR A 374 -18.82 14.99 3.07
CA TYR A 374 -18.79 13.53 2.91
C TYR A 374 -19.35 12.79 4.13
N ALA A 375 -19.11 13.27 5.36
CA ALA A 375 -19.70 12.72 6.58
C ALA A 375 -21.23 12.77 6.53
N ALA A 376 -21.80 13.92 6.15
CA ALA A 376 -23.25 14.03 5.99
C ALA A 376 -23.78 13.05 4.93
N VAL A 377 -23.15 13.02 3.74
CA VAL A 377 -23.52 12.08 2.67
C VAL A 377 -23.47 10.64 3.16
N TYR A 378 -22.38 10.21 3.79
CA TYR A 378 -22.21 8.85 4.28
C TYR A 378 -23.25 8.51 5.34
N TYR A 379 -23.44 9.36 6.34
CA TYR A 379 -24.39 9.10 7.42
C TYR A 379 -25.80 8.86 6.90
N PHE A 380 -26.32 9.77 6.07
CA PHE A 380 -27.69 9.65 5.57
C PHE A 380 -27.83 8.52 4.54
N LEU A 381 -26.85 8.36 3.64
CA LEU A 381 -26.89 7.33 2.61
C LEU A 381 -26.79 5.92 3.21
N PHE A 382 -25.88 5.69 4.16
CA PHE A 382 -25.75 4.39 4.83
C PHE A 382 -27.04 4.04 5.55
N ARG A 383 -27.60 4.95 6.37
CA ARG A 383 -28.87 4.69 7.05
C ARG A 383 -30.02 4.41 6.08
N PHE A 384 -30.11 5.18 5.00
CA PHE A 384 -31.12 4.97 3.97
C PHE A 384 -30.99 3.58 3.33
N VAL A 385 -29.78 3.22 2.87
CA VAL A 385 -29.51 1.95 2.19
C VAL A 385 -29.71 0.76 3.13
N ILE A 386 -29.21 0.83 4.36
CA ILE A 386 -29.38 -0.22 5.39
C ILE A 386 -30.87 -0.51 5.61
N ARG A 387 -31.70 0.52 5.74
CA ARG A 387 -33.15 0.36 5.92
C ARG A 387 -33.86 -0.12 4.67
N LYS A 388 -33.57 0.53 3.54
CA LYS A 388 -34.29 0.29 2.29
C LYS A 388 -34.09 -1.12 1.78
N TRP A 389 -32.89 -1.68 1.97
CA TRP A 389 -32.55 -3.04 1.54
C TRP A 389 -32.45 -4.03 2.69
N ASN A 390 -32.81 -3.61 3.91
CA ASN A 390 -32.75 -4.42 5.12
C ASN A 390 -31.40 -5.15 5.29
N LEU A 391 -30.30 -4.42 5.11
CA LEU A 391 -28.96 -5.01 5.16
C LEU A 391 -28.63 -5.46 6.59
N LYS A 392 -27.94 -6.61 6.69
CA LYS A 392 -27.54 -7.25 7.95
C LYS A 392 -26.21 -6.69 8.46
N THR A 393 -26.09 -5.37 8.56
CA THR A 393 -24.92 -4.74 9.20
C THR A 393 -24.80 -5.17 10.67
N PRO A 394 -23.64 -5.01 11.32
CA PRO A 394 -23.43 -5.45 12.70
C PRO A 394 -24.57 -5.05 13.65
N GLY A 395 -25.11 -6.01 14.40
CA GLY A 395 -26.25 -5.83 15.31
C GLY A 395 -27.63 -5.83 14.64
N ARG A 396 -27.73 -6.22 13.37
CA ARG A 396 -28.99 -6.42 12.63
C ARG A 396 -29.20 -7.87 12.15
N GLU A 397 -28.35 -8.79 12.59
CA GLU A 397 -28.42 -10.23 12.29
C GLU A 397 -29.73 -10.85 12.78
N ASP A 398 -30.16 -11.98 12.21
CA ASP A 398 -31.36 -12.68 12.67
C ASP A 398 -31.11 -13.42 14.00
N GLU A 399 -32.17 -13.67 14.77
CA GLU A 399 -32.04 -14.34 16.06
C GLU A 399 -31.48 -15.76 15.89
N GLY A 400 -30.31 -16.04 16.47
CA GLY A 400 -29.63 -17.34 16.42
C GLY A 400 -28.38 -17.40 15.53
N GLU A 401 -28.03 -16.33 14.81
CA GLU A 401 -26.74 -16.21 14.12
C GLU A 401 -25.65 -15.69 15.07
N GLU A 402 -24.43 -16.24 14.99
CA GLU A 402 -23.28 -15.73 15.75
C GLU A 402 -23.01 -14.27 15.39
N SER A 403 -23.14 -13.38 16.37
CA SER A 403 -22.91 -11.95 16.17
C SER A 403 -21.41 -11.65 16.16
N LEU A 404 -20.94 -10.87 15.16
CA LEU A 404 -19.59 -10.29 15.19
C LEU A 404 -19.35 -9.45 16.46
N ALA A 405 -20.41 -8.97 17.11
CA ALA A 405 -20.34 -8.24 18.38
C ALA A 405 -20.15 -9.14 19.62
N GLN A 406 -20.31 -10.46 19.51
CA GLN A 406 -20.08 -11.43 20.59
C GLN A 406 -18.68 -12.05 20.57
N ALA A 407 -17.96 -11.99 19.45
CA ALA A 407 -16.64 -12.61 19.31
C ALA A 407 -15.51 -11.89 20.11
N ASP A 408 -15.69 -10.60 20.41
CA ASP A 408 -14.66 -9.76 21.05
C ASP A 408 -14.70 -9.74 22.59
N THR A 409 -15.72 -10.33 23.22
CA THR A 409 -15.83 -10.40 24.70
C THR A 409 -15.30 -11.70 25.30
N SER A 410 -14.78 -12.61 24.46
CA SER A 410 -14.27 -13.93 24.88
C SER A 410 -12.74 -14.08 24.80
N ALA A 411 -11.98 -12.97 24.69
CA ALA A 411 -10.51 -12.97 24.69
C ALA A 411 -9.93 -12.44 26.00
#